data_AF-A0A836QKN5-F1
#
_entry.id   AF-A0A836QKN5-F1
#
_cell.length_a   1.000
_cell.length_b   1.000
_cell.length_c   1.000
_cell.angle_alpha   90.00
_cell.angle_beta   90.00
_cell.angle_gamma   90.00
#
_symmetry.space_group_name_H-M   'P 1'
#
loop_
_entity.id
_entity.type
_entity.pdbx_description
1 polymer ?
#
loop_
_entity_poly.entity_id
_entity_poly.type
_entity_poly.pdbx_seq_one_letter_code
_entity_poly.pdbx_strand_id
1 'polypeptide(L)'
;MAEPLEVNLDIVPTSRFQIIDVAPRIRAEVGDALSDFRRVLYCSHHTTAGYLEQGMCAKLGHSRKQLDPFFRFFQHLFPQNAGYRHDLMHLRDELSDEEKEVEPVNADSHLTFMGAGLKNCVTYRNHPDEPVYFIELDGVFKDIRRHRRTTVLGYQAEEIVHRERLRVPVSSAHTIDSHNLKDPSYGLFERFEGWLDRFGIDKGRIELRLASEERDAGLTVNEYETLLIRDDLPEALRDPLAYMVRRGRNLARHPETIPGKTRDYATYDLIHLYNEFLEHLPFGRSIVDRFMSVLSTPAYRILRLKRSVSLLVSSSAESGPGRIVSGTYQTPILVQHSQPQDGVCTIDVTLRSFQ
;
A
#
# COMPACT_ATOMS: atom_id res chain seq x y z
N MET A 1 -28.53 3.29 -17.36
CA MET A 1 -27.79 3.06 -16.10
C MET A 1 -27.16 4.38 -15.72
N ALA A 2 -27.00 4.69 -14.43
CA ALA A 2 -26.38 5.94 -14.02
C ALA A 2 -24.90 5.89 -14.39
N GLU A 3 -24.38 6.91 -15.08
CA GLU A 3 -22.96 6.98 -15.42
C GLU A 3 -22.09 6.94 -14.16
N PRO A 4 -20.91 6.30 -14.19
CA PRO A 4 -20.05 6.25 -13.02
C PRO A 4 -19.68 7.65 -12.52
N LEU A 5 -19.94 7.91 -11.23
CA LEU A 5 -19.63 9.17 -10.58
C LEU A 5 -18.18 9.16 -10.07
N GLU A 6 -17.39 10.14 -10.49
CA GLU A 6 -16.03 10.36 -10.00
C GLU A 6 -15.97 11.54 -9.04
N VAL A 7 -15.22 11.38 -7.95
CA VAL A 7 -14.95 12.43 -6.98
C VAL A 7 -13.46 12.43 -6.67
N ASN A 8 -12.79 13.56 -6.88
CA ASN A 8 -11.39 13.75 -6.52
C ASN A 8 -11.31 14.51 -5.20
N LEU A 9 -10.70 13.92 -4.18
CA LEU A 9 -10.57 14.52 -2.86
C LEU A 9 -9.13 14.92 -2.57
N ASP A 10 -8.96 16.16 -2.10
CA ASP A 10 -7.74 16.61 -1.46
C ASP A 10 -7.84 16.48 0.07
N ILE A 11 -6.78 15.96 0.66
CA ILE A 11 -6.66 15.63 2.07
C ILE A 11 -5.36 16.23 2.57
N VAL A 12 -5.45 17.06 3.62
CA VAL A 12 -4.28 17.57 4.34
C VAL A 12 -4.25 16.91 5.71
N PRO A 13 -3.32 15.96 5.96
CA PRO A 13 -3.17 15.33 7.25
C PRO A 13 -2.72 16.32 8.33
N THR A 14 -3.05 16.01 9.58
CA THR A 14 -2.67 16.82 10.75
C THR A 14 -1.62 16.16 11.63
N SER A 15 -1.23 14.93 11.30
CA SER A 15 -0.21 14.15 12.00
C SER A 15 0.49 13.22 11.01
N ARG A 16 1.69 12.74 11.36
CA ARG A 16 2.44 11.78 10.55
C ARG A 16 1.60 10.53 10.28
N PHE A 17 1.09 9.88 11.33
CA PHE A 17 0.13 8.81 11.20
C PHE A 17 -1.30 9.33 11.44
N GLN A 18 -2.23 9.05 10.53
CA GLN A 18 -3.63 9.42 10.68
C GLN A 18 -4.57 8.44 9.99
N ILE A 19 -5.66 8.07 10.69
CA ILE A 19 -6.78 7.31 10.12
C ILE A 19 -7.89 8.30 9.76
N ILE A 20 -8.06 8.59 8.48
CA ILE A 20 -8.92 9.68 7.99
C ILE A 20 -10.18 9.08 7.37
N ASP A 21 -11.34 9.38 7.94
CA ASP A 21 -12.61 8.97 7.33
C ASP A 21 -12.91 9.85 6.12
N VAL A 22 -12.99 9.24 4.94
CA VAL A 22 -13.26 9.95 3.69
C VAL A 22 -14.76 10.06 3.39
N ALA A 23 -15.62 9.26 4.01
CA ALA A 23 -17.06 9.28 3.71
C ALA A 23 -17.71 10.66 3.99
N PRO A 24 -17.47 11.32 5.14
CA PRO A 24 -17.97 12.67 5.37
C PRO A 24 -17.39 13.72 4.41
N ARG A 25 -16.14 13.53 3.96
CA ARG A 25 -15.48 14.44 3.02
C ARG A 25 -16.12 14.34 1.64
N ILE A 26 -16.41 13.12 1.19
CA ILE A 26 -17.11 12.93 -0.09
C ILE A 26 -18.52 13.52 -0.03
N ARG A 27 -19.25 13.31 1.07
CA ARG A 27 -20.58 13.92 1.25
C ARG A 27 -20.55 15.45 1.23
N ALA A 28 -19.48 16.06 1.73
CA ALA A 28 -19.31 17.51 1.64
C ALA A 28 -19.13 18.00 0.20
N GLU A 29 -18.50 17.21 -0.68
CA GLU A 29 -18.28 17.57 -2.08
C GLU A 29 -19.49 17.28 -2.98
N VAL A 30 -20.14 16.12 -2.82
CA VAL A 30 -21.18 15.64 -3.76
C VAL A 30 -22.52 15.28 -3.11
N GLY A 31 -22.70 15.61 -1.83
CA GLY A 31 -23.89 15.21 -1.07
C GLY A 31 -24.05 13.70 -1.01
N ASP A 32 -25.29 13.22 -1.13
CA ASP A 32 -25.60 11.79 -1.08
C ASP A 32 -25.52 11.09 -2.45
N ALA A 33 -24.97 11.74 -3.48
CA ALA A 33 -24.94 11.21 -4.85
C ALA A 33 -24.24 9.84 -4.98
N LEU A 34 -23.25 9.56 -4.11
CA LEU A 34 -22.63 8.23 -4.09
C LEU A 34 -23.56 7.13 -3.60
N SER A 35 -24.60 7.44 -2.82
CA SER A 35 -25.51 6.46 -2.21
C SER A 35 -26.30 5.65 -3.25
N ASP A 36 -26.48 6.19 -4.46
CA ASP A 36 -27.21 5.53 -5.54
C ASP A 36 -26.40 4.41 -6.22
N PHE A 37 -25.09 4.34 -5.96
CA PHE A 37 -24.20 3.34 -6.58
C PHE A 37 -24.07 2.10 -5.71
N ARG A 38 -24.09 0.92 -6.33
CA ARG A 38 -23.90 -0.36 -5.62
C ARG A 38 -22.47 -0.60 -5.16
N ARG A 39 -21.49 -0.02 -5.85
CA ARG A 39 -20.07 -0.21 -5.58
C ARG A 39 -19.35 1.12 -5.64
N VAL A 40 -18.31 1.23 -4.81
CA VAL A 40 -17.40 2.38 -4.82
C VAL A 40 -15.96 1.86 -4.85
N LEU A 41 -15.18 2.38 -5.77
CA LEU A 41 -13.73 2.18 -5.83
C LEU A 41 -13.04 3.38 -5.21
N TYR A 42 -12.03 3.13 -4.39
CA TYR A 42 -11.18 4.14 -3.78
C TYR A 42 -9.75 3.95 -4.26
N CYS A 43 -9.14 5.01 -4.78
CA CYS A 43 -7.79 5.01 -5.34
C CYS A 43 -6.93 6.10 -4.69
N SER A 44 -5.95 5.70 -3.89
CA SER A 44 -4.91 6.57 -3.34
C SER A 44 -3.81 6.79 -4.36
N HIS A 45 -3.30 8.02 -4.44
CA HIS A 45 -2.23 8.42 -5.34
C HIS A 45 -0.86 8.45 -4.60
N HIS A 46 -0.74 7.76 -3.47
CA HIS A 46 0.45 7.83 -2.60
C HIS A 46 1.04 6.46 -2.32
N THR A 47 2.33 6.44 -2.02
CA THR A 47 3.13 5.25 -1.73
C THR A 47 3.20 4.93 -0.23
N THR A 48 2.89 5.93 0.61
CA THR A 48 2.82 5.85 2.08
C THR A 48 1.42 6.12 2.64
N ALA A 49 0.40 6.16 1.77
CA ALA A 49 -0.98 6.28 2.20
C ALA A 49 -1.93 5.51 1.28
N GLY A 50 -2.97 4.88 1.84
CA GLY A 50 -3.87 4.04 1.06
C GLY A 50 -5.01 3.46 1.87
N TYR A 51 -5.59 2.38 1.36
CA TYR A 51 -6.81 1.79 1.89
C TYR A 51 -6.63 0.33 2.28
N LEU A 52 -7.38 -0.10 3.29
CA LEU A 52 -7.61 -1.52 3.56
C LEU A 52 -8.71 -2.06 2.64
N GLU A 53 -8.68 -3.36 2.35
CA GLU A 53 -9.79 -4.01 1.65
C GLU A 53 -11.01 -4.14 2.57
N GLN A 54 -12.23 -4.02 2.02
CA GLN A 54 -13.47 -4.07 2.80
C GLN A 54 -13.56 -5.33 3.68
N GLY A 55 -13.17 -6.49 3.16
CA GLY A 55 -13.15 -7.75 3.93
C GLY A 55 -12.13 -7.75 5.07
N MET A 56 -11.05 -6.96 4.97
CA MET A 56 -10.07 -6.78 6.04
C MET A 56 -10.63 -5.84 7.11
N CYS A 57 -11.29 -4.74 6.72
CA CYS A 57 -12.04 -3.90 7.65
C CYS A 57 -13.13 -4.69 8.39
N ALA A 58 -13.87 -5.56 7.71
CA ALA A 58 -14.88 -6.42 8.36
C ALA A 58 -14.28 -7.35 9.44
N LYS A 59 -13.02 -7.78 9.27
CA LYS A 59 -12.30 -8.60 10.26
C LYS A 59 -11.71 -7.78 11.39
N LEU A 60 -11.15 -6.60 11.11
CA LEU A 60 -10.44 -5.76 12.09
C LEU A 60 -11.40 -4.87 12.90
N GLY A 61 -12.46 -4.39 12.25
CA GLY A 61 -13.41 -3.40 12.75
C GLY A 61 -13.53 -2.17 11.84
N HIS A 62 -14.61 -1.41 12.03
CA HIS A 62 -14.94 -0.22 11.22
C HIS A 62 -14.72 1.10 11.99
N SER A 63 -14.04 1.07 13.13
CA SER A 63 -13.74 2.29 13.88
C SER A 63 -12.24 2.57 13.97
N ARG A 64 -11.87 3.85 14.04
CA ARG A 64 -10.48 4.26 14.27
C ARG A 64 -9.86 3.57 15.49
N LYS A 65 -10.64 3.43 16.57
CA LYS A 65 -10.23 2.77 17.81
C LYS A 65 -9.86 1.29 17.62
N GLN A 66 -10.51 0.61 16.68
CA GLN A 66 -10.24 -0.80 16.36
C GLN A 66 -9.07 -0.96 15.38
N LEU A 67 -8.90 0.00 14.46
CA LEU A 67 -7.85 -0.05 13.45
C LEU A 67 -6.50 0.47 13.96
N ASP A 68 -6.48 1.47 14.84
CA ASP A 68 -5.24 2.08 15.33
C ASP A 68 -4.24 1.04 15.87
N PRO A 69 -4.62 0.11 16.77
CA PRO A 69 -3.68 -0.88 17.27
C PRO A 69 -3.04 -1.74 16.18
N PHE A 70 -3.82 -2.13 15.16
CA PHE A 70 -3.30 -2.91 14.04
C PHE A 70 -2.15 -2.20 13.33
N PHE A 71 -2.30 -0.90 13.05
CA PHE A 71 -1.21 -0.13 12.44
C PHE A 71 -0.08 0.15 13.42
N ARG A 72 -0.37 0.33 14.71
CA ARG A 72 0.68 0.45 15.73
C ARG A 72 1.56 -0.78 15.75
N PHE A 73 1.02 -1.99 15.65
CA PHE A 73 1.82 -3.21 15.58
C PHE A 73 2.86 -3.15 14.44
N PHE A 74 2.46 -2.75 13.23
CA PHE A 74 3.40 -2.62 12.10
C PHE A 74 4.39 -1.47 12.28
N GLN A 75 3.99 -0.35 12.90
CA GLN A 75 4.92 0.73 13.23
C GLN A 75 5.94 0.34 14.31
N HIS A 76 5.63 -0.65 15.17
CA HIS A 76 6.63 -1.21 16.08
C HIS A 76 7.55 -2.19 15.34
N LEU A 77 7.02 -2.95 14.39
CA LEU A 77 7.81 -3.85 13.55
C LEU A 77 8.78 -3.08 12.63
N PHE A 78 8.33 -1.93 12.12
CA PHE A 78 9.08 -1.01 11.28
C PHE A 78 9.16 0.36 11.97
N PRO A 79 10.04 0.50 12.99
CA PRO A 79 10.13 1.74 13.75
C PRO A 79 10.70 2.88 12.92
N GLN A 80 10.25 4.11 13.16
CA GLN A 80 10.84 5.30 12.53
C GLN A 80 12.34 5.45 12.88
N ASN A 81 13.10 6.03 11.97
CA ASN A 81 14.53 6.34 12.16
C ASN A 81 15.40 5.11 12.52
N ALA A 82 15.05 3.92 12.03
CA ALA A 82 15.78 2.68 12.30
C ALA A 82 17.06 2.52 11.46
N GLY A 83 17.56 3.61 10.86
CA GLY A 83 18.75 3.64 10.02
C GLY A 83 18.56 2.98 8.65
N TYR A 84 17.33 2.99 8.11
CA TYR A 84 17.01 2.46 6.79
C TYR A 84 17.94 3.02 5.71
N ARG A 85 18.27 2.23 4.70
CA ARG A 85 19.14 2.71 3.62
C ARG A 85 18.42 3.73 2.74
N HIS A 86 17.12 3.53 2.50
CA HIS A 86 16.22 4.52 1.90
C HIS A 86 16.30 5.89 2.57
N ASP A 87 16.51 5.92 3.88
CA ASP A 87 16.55 7.17 4.64
C ASP A 87 17.92 7.88 4.59
N LEU A 88 18.93 7.27 3.96
CA LEU A 88 20.25 7.86 3.78
C LEU A 88 20.24 8.77 2.55
N MET A 89 19.77 10.02 2.72
CA MET A 89 19.60 11.00 1.61
C MET A 89 20.84 11.20 0.74
N HIS A 90 22.05 11.04 1.30
CA HIS A 90 23.30 11.15 0.53
C HIS A 90 23.52 10.02 -0.48
N LEU A 91 22.74 8.93 -0.41
CA LEU A 91 22.76 7.81 -1.34
C LEU A 91 21.63 7.89 -2.39
N ARG A 92 20.73 8.88 -2.28
CA ARG A 92 19.58 9.07 -3.17
C ARG A 92 19.95 9.96 -4.36
N ASP A 93 20.60 9.38 -5.35
CA ASP A 93 21.09 10.09 -6.53
C ASP A 93 19.96 10.57 -7.46
N GLU A 94 18.74 10.05 -7.28
CA GLU A 94 17.54 10.47 -8.01
C GLU A 94 16.97 11.82 -7.55
N LEU A 95 17.41 12.31 -6.38
CA LEU A 95 16.98 13.59 -5.83
C LEU A 95 18.07 14.66 -5.99
N SER A 96 17.64 15.85 -6.38
CA SER A 96 18.46 17.06 -6.28
C SER A 96 18.77 17.41 -4.82
N ASP A 97 19.78 18.26 -4.60
CA ASP A 97 20.13 18.71 -3.25
C ASP A 97 18.97 19.45 -2.56
N GLU A 98 18.21 20.23 -3.32
CA GLU A 98 17.02 20.94 -2.84
C GLU A 98 15.90 19.96 -2.45
N GLU A 99 15.67 18.91 -3.23
CA GLU A 99 14.70 17.85 -2.90
C GLU A 99 15.12 17.09 -1.63
N LYS A 100 16.41 16.77 -1.47
CA LYS A 100 16.94 16.06 -0.29
C LYS A 100 16.71 16.80 1.03
N GLU A 101 16.61 18.13 1.03
CA GLU A 101 16.37 18.91 2.25
C GLU A 101 14.96 18.74 2.82
N VAL A 102 13.98 18.56 1.92
CA VAL A 102 12.55 18.50 2.22
C VAL A 102 11.97 17.10 2.17
N GLU A 103 12.69 16.17 1.55
CA GLU A 103 12.29 14.77 1.44
C GLU A 103 12.18 14.10 2.81
N PRO A 104 11.05 13.42 3.10
CA PRO A 104 10.88 12.73 4.36
C PRO A 104 11.65 11.43 4.42
N VAL A 105 12.24 11.21 5.59
CA VAL A 105 12.74 9.91 6.07
C VAL A 105 11.51 9.04 6.39
N ASN A 106 11.08 8.19 5.46
CA ASN A 106 9.80 7.48 5.54
C ASN A 106 9.83 6.01 5.10
N ALA A 107 11.00 5.37 5.06
CA ALA A 107 11.11 3.94 4.77
C ALA A 107 10.18 3.08 5.64
N ASP A 108 10.04 3.44 6.92
CA ASP A 108 9.12 2.83 7.88
C ASP A 108 7.67 2.83 7.39
N SER A 109 7.27 3.91 6.73
CA SER A 109 5.92 4.12 6.22
C SER A 109 5.66 3.29 4.97
N HIS A 110 6.65 3.16 4.08
CA HIS A 110 6.57 2.25 2.93
C HIS A 110 6.46 0.79 3.37
N LEU A 111 7.30 0.36 4.32
CA LEU A 111 7.27 -0.99 4.87
C LEU A 111 5.97 -1.27 5.63
N THR A 112 5.48 -0.30 6.41
CA THR A 112 4.18 -0.40 7.08
C THR A 112 3.04 -0.50 6.07
N PHE A 113 3.07 0.28 4.98
CA PHE A 113 2.07 0.19 3.92
C PHE A 113 1.99 -1.22 3.33
N MET A 114 3.14 -1.78 2.96
CA MET A 114 3.24 -3.12 2.38
C MET A 114 2.89 -4.21 3.39
N GLY A 115 3.46 -4.15 4.59
CA GLY A 115 3.28 -5.16 5.65
C GLY A 115 1.86 -5.19 6.21
N ALA A 116 1.25 -4.02 6.44
CA ALA A 116 -0.14 -3.92 6.88
C ALA A 116 -1.15 -4.30 5.78
N GLY A 117 -0.67 -4.55 4.55
CA GLY A 117 -1.47 -4.97 3.43
C GLY A 117 -2.39 -3.89 2.89
N LEU A 118 -1.99 -2.61 3.02
CA LEU A 118 -2.65 -1.49 2.37
C LEU A 118 -2.56 -1.63 0.85
N LYS A 119 -3.54 -1.03 0.17
CA LYS A 119 -3.61 -0.97 -1.29
C LYS A 119 -3.80 0.46 -1.74
N ASN A 120 -3.24 0.80 -2.88
CA ASN A 120 -3.56 2.03 -3.58
C ASN A 120 -5.03 2.00 -4.03
N CYS A 121 -5.51 0.87 -4.55
CA CYS A 121 -6.83 0.77 -5.17
C CYS A 121 -7.65 -0.39 -4.57
N VAL A 122 -8.85 -0.09 -4.07
CA VAL A 122 -9.78 -1.05 -3.45
C VAL A 122 -11.21 -0.82 -3.93
N THR A 123 -11.99 -1.89 -4.03
CA THR A 123 -13.42 -1.84 -4.33
C THR A 123 -14.23 -2.28 -3.12
N TYR A 124 -15.25 -1.50 -2.80
CA TYR A 124 -16.19 -1.74 -1.72
C TYR A 124 -17.58 -1.97 -2.32
N ARG A 125 -18.37 -2.86 -1.70
CA ARG A 125 -19.83 -2.72 -1.78
C ARG A 125 -20.20 -1.45 -1.05
N ASN A 126 -21.01 -0.61 -1.69
CA ASN A 126 -21.32 0.68 -1.13
C ASN A 126 -22.25 0.53 0.08
N HIS A 127 -21.81 1.06 1.21
CA HIS A 127 -22.58 1.17 2.43
C HIS A 127 -22.39 2.61 2.92
N PRO A 128 -23.27 3.56 2.54
CA PRO A 128 -23.08 4.99 2.80
C PRO A 128 -22.93 5.35 4.29
N ASP A 129 -23.47 4.51 5.16
CA ASP A 129 -23.43 4.65 6.62
C ASP A 129 -22.15 4.06 7.24
N GLU A 130 -21.36 3.28 6.49
CA GLU A 130 -20.08 2.73 6.95
C GLU A 130 -18.92 3.67 6.62
N PRO A 131 -17.99 3.90 7.56
CA PRO A 131 -16.82 4.71 7.28
C PRO A 131 -15.84 3.96 6.37
N VAL A 132 -15.18 4.72 5.50
CA VAL A 132 -14.04 4.25 4.72
C VAL A 132 -12.84 5.10 5.09
N TYR A 133 -11.76 4.44 5.55
CA TYR A 133 -10.60 5.15 6.05
C TYR A 133 -9.47 5.18 5.03
N PHE A 134 -9.04 6.39 4.69
CA PHE A 134 -7.73 6.65 4.10
C PHE A 134 -6.69 6.64 5.21
N ILE A 135 -5.74 5.70 5.12
CA ILE A 135 -4.69 5.51 6.12
C ILE A 135 -3.46 6.26 5.65
N GLU A 136 -3.11 7.31 6.37
CA GLU A 136 -1.91 8.10 6.18
C GLU A 136 -0.81 7.63 7.14
N LEU A 137 0.39 7.35 6.63
CA LEU A 137 1.53 6.90 7.43
C LEU A 137 2.65 7.96 7.54
N ASP A 138 2.66 8.96 6.65
CA ASP A 138 3.71 9.97 6.51
C ASP A 138 3.13 11.38 6.26
N GLY A 139 2.04 11.75 6.93
CA GLY A 139 1.25 12.93 6.61
C GLY A 139 1.87 14.29 6.99
N VAL A 140 2.78 14.29 7.96
CA VAL A 140 3.49 15.48 8.44
C VAL A 140 4.94 15.10 8.66
N PHE A 141 5.85 15.88 8.06
CA PHE A 141 7.29 15.76 8.23
C PHE A 141 7.87 17.13 8.61
N LYS A 142 8.55 17.20 9.76
CA LYS A 142 8.93 18.47 10.38
C LYS A 142 7.68 19.37 10.52
N ASP A 143 7.72 20.60 10.03
CA ASP A 143 6.58 21.54 10.01
C ASP A 143 5.78 21.49 8.70
N ILE A 144 6.13 20.58 7.77
CA ILE A 144 5.50 20.47 6.46
C ILE A 144 4.35 19.47 6.54
N ARG A 145 3.15 19.94 6.22
CA ARG A 145 1.97 19.08 6.03
C ARG A 145 1.89 18.65 4.58
N ARG A 146 1.71 17.35 4.34
CA ARG A 146 1.61 16.82 2.98
C ARG A 146 0.22 17.08 2.41
N HIS A 147 0.17 17.27 1.10
CA HIS A 147 -1.09 17.32 0.37
C HIS A 147 -1.31 15.96 -0.28
N ARG A 148 -2.47 15.35 0.02
CA ARG A 148 -2.82 14.01 -0.45
C ARG A 148 -4.05 14.07 -1.33
N ARG A 149 -3.93 13.51 -2.52
CA ARG A 149 -5.05 13.25 -3.42
C ARG A 149 -5.53 11.81 -3.38
N THR A 150 -6.84 11.61 -3.46
CA THR A 150 -7.45 10.31 -3.72
C THR A 150 -8.66 10.45 -4.63
N THR A 151 -8.81 9.52 -5.56
CA THR A 151 -9.98 9.43 -6.45
C THR A 151 -10.95 8.37 -5.95
N VAL A 152 -12.23 8.73 -5.93
CA VAL A 152 -13.34 7.86 -5.55
C VAL A 152 -14.27 7.71 -6.74
N LEU A 153 -14.67 6.48 -7.06
CA LEU A 153 -15.52 6.21 -8.20
C LEU A 153 -16.71 5.32 -7.82
N GLY A 154 -17.91 5.87 -7.87
CA GLY A 154 -19.18 5.13 -7.72
C GLY A 154 -19.62 4.53 -9.05
N TYR A 155 -20.04 3.26 -9.04
CA TYR A 155 -20.55 2.56 -10.23
C TYR A 155 -21.51 1.43 -9.84
N GLN A 156 -22.34 0.99 -10.79
CA GLN A 156 -23.36 -0.02 -10.54
C GLN A 156 -22.86 -1.45 -10.75
N ALA A 157 -22.13 -1.65 -11.85
CA ALA A 157 -21.59 -2.96 -12.21
C ALA A 157 -20.21 -2.83 -12.87
N GLU A 158 -19.44 -3.92 -12.81
CA GLU A 158 -18.22 -4.07 -13.58
C GLU A 158 -18.42 -5.18 -14.61
N GLU A 159 -18.04 -4.92 -15.85
CA GLU A 159 -18.05 -5.91 -16.93
C GLU A 159 -16.61 -6.33 -17.25
N ILE A 160 -16.39 -7.62 -17.48
CA ILE A 160 -15.09 -8.13 -17.93
C ILE A 160 -15.01 -7.95 -19.44
N VAL A 161 -14.18 -7.02 -19.90
CA VAL A 161 -14.06 -6.70 -21.33
C VAL A 161 -12.87 -7.41 -21.98
N HIS A 162 -11.81 -7.70 -21.21
CA HIS A 162 -10.65 -8.45 -21.70
C HIS A 162 -9.97 -9.23 -20.58
N ARG A 163 -9.38 -10.36 -20.96
CA ARG A 163 -8.50 -11.18 -20.10
C ARG A 163 -7.32 -11.66 -20.92
N GLU A 164 -6.12 -11.51 -20.37
CA GLU A 164 -4.92 -12.02 -21.00
C GLU A 164 -3.93 -12.50 -19.96
N ARG A 165 -3.23 -13.58 -20.29
CA ARG A 165 -2.13 -14.11 -19.48
C ARG A 165 -0.82 -13.61 -20.07
N LEU A 166 -0.08 -12.83 -19.30
CA LEU A 166 1.19 -12.24 -19.69
C LEU A 166 2.36 -12.94 -19.00
N ARG A 167 3.49 -12.99 -19.71
CA ARG A 167 4.76 -13.57 -19.25
C ARG A 167 5.74 -12.42 -19.05
N VAL A 168 6.14 -12.17 -17.81
CA VAL A 168 7.12 -11.14 -17.46
C VAL A 168 8.48 -11.82 -17.28
N PRO A 169 9.48 -11.50 -18.12
CA PRO A 169 10.83 -12.03 -17.95
C PRO A 169 11.47 -11.43 -16.69
N VAL A 170 11.98 -12.30 -15.83
CA VAL A 170 12.49 -11.95 -14.50
C VAL A 170 13.87 -12.58 -14.35
N SER A 171 14.88 -11.83 -14.80
CA SER A 171 16.28 -12.19 -14.65
C SER A 171 16.80 -11.69 -13.31
N SER A 172 17.47 -12.54 -12.52
CA SER A 172 18.08 -12.12 -11.26
C SER A 172 19.37 -12.87 -10.91
N ALA A 173 20.24 -12.21 -10.15
CA ALA A 173 21.39 -12.77 -9.44
C ALA A 173 21.20 -12.80 -7.90
N HIS A 174 20.05 -12.33 -7.38
CA HIS A 174 19.81 -12.14 -5.94
C HIS A 174 18.75 -13.08 -5.37
N THR A 175 18.74 -13.25 -4.04
CA THR A 175 17.80 -14.16 -3.35
C THR A 175 16.36 -13.62 -3.34
N ILE A 176 16.18 -12.30 -3.18
CA ILE A 176 14.89 -11.62 -3.35
C ILE A 176 15.13 -10.52 -4.38
N ASP A 177 14.31 -10.47 -5.43
CA ASP A 177 14.39 -9.45 -6.47
C ASP A 177 13.05 -8.73 -6.62
N SER A 178 13.10 -7.52 -7.18
CA SER A 178 11.92 -6.72 -7.43
C SER A 178 11.99 -6.10 -8.81
N HIS A 179 10.86 -6.11 -9.51
CA HIS A 179 10.75 -5.68 -10.90
C HIS A 179 9.70 -4.58 -11.02
N ASN A 180 10.10 -3.46 -11.60
CA ASN A 180 9.22 -2.36 -11.96
C ASN A 180 8.35 -2.77 -13.17
N LEU A 181 7.06 -3.05 -12.96
CA LEU A 181 6.17 -3.45 -14.06
C LEU A 181 5.78 -2.28 -14.99
N LYS A 182 6.13 -1.04 -14.65
CA LYS A 182 6.07 0.13 -15.54
C LYS A 182 7.30 0.25 -16.44
N ASP A 183 8.36 -0.55 -16.24
CA ASP A 183 9.54 -0.50 -17.08
C ASP A 183 9.17 -0.73 -18.55
N PRO A 184 9.49 0.22 -19.47
CA PRO A 184 9.15 0.11 -20.88
C PRO A 184 9.66 -1.15 -21.56
N SER A 185 10.75 -1.76 -21.07
CA SER A 185 11.29 -3.01 -21.60
C SER A 185 10.32 -4.19 -21.51
N TYR A 186 9.35 -4.14 -20.58
CA TYR A 186 8.29 -5.13 -20.49
C TYR A 186 7.10 -4.84 -21.44
N GLY A 187 6.97 -3.61 -21.94
CA GLY A 187 5.89 -3.20 -22.84
C GLY A 187 4.47 -3.32 -22.26
N LEU A 188 4.33 -3.50 -20.93
CA LEU A 188 3.04 -3.81 -20.29
C LEU A 188 2.07 -2.63 -20.36
N PHE A 189 2.53 -1.43 -20.01
CA PHE A 189 1.66 -0.25 -19.95
C PHE A 189 1.24 0.25 -21.34
N GLU A 190 2.13 0.16 -22.34
CA GLU A 190 1.77 0.41 -23.74
C GLU A 190 0.67 -0.55 -24.20
N ARG A 191 0.81 -1.84 -23.86
CA ARG A 191 -0.21 -2.84 -24.17
C ARG A 191 -1.53 -2.56 -23.45
N PHE A 192 -1.48 -2.14 -22.19
CA PHE A 192 -2.68 -1.77 -21.43
C PHE A 192 -3.40 -0.60 -22.08
N GLU A 193 -2.71 0.48 -22.41
CA GLU A 193 -3.28 1.64 -23.11
C GLU A 193 -3.90 1.23 -24.45
N GLY A 194 -3.20 0.41 -25.26
CA GLY A 194 -3.74 -0.11 -26.51
C GLY A 194 -5.01 -0.95 -26.34
N TRP A 195 -5.15 -1.66 -25.21
CA TRP A 195 -6.41 -2.33 -24.88
C TRP A 195 -7.49 -1.36 -24.44
N LEU A 196 -7.16 -0.33 -23.65
CA LEU A 196 -8.14 0.70 -23.25
C LEU A 196 -8.73 1.39 -24.49
N ASP A 197 -7.90 1.69 -25.49
CA ASP A 197 -8.34 2.23 -26.79
C ASP A 197 -9.23 1.25 -27.53
N ARG A 198 -8.74 0.01 -27.71
CA ARG A 198 -9.45 -1.02 -28.47
C ARG A 198 -10.84 -1.32 -27.91
N PHE A 199 -10.99 -1.31 -26.60
CA PHE A 199 -12.23 -1.65 -25.91
C PHE A 199 -13.05 -0.42 -25.47
N GLY A 200 -12.58 0.80 -25.76
CA GLY A 200 -13.30 2.04 -25.45
C GLY A 200 -13.58 2.22 -23.96
N ILE A 201 -12.57 1.97 -23.10
CA ILE A 201 -12.75 2.02 -21.64
C ILE A 201 -12.39 3.41 -21.11
N ASP A 202 -13.41 4.21 -20.81
CA ASP A 202 -13.24 5.52 -20.18
C ASP A 202 -13.08 5.43 -18.66
N LYS A 203 -13.89 4.58 -18.02
CA LYS A 203 -13.86 4.36 -16.56
C LYS A 203 -13.87 2.87 -16.26
N GLY A 204 -12.91 2.42 -15.47
CA GLY A 204 -12.69 1.00 -15.29
C GLY A 204 -11.58 0.64 -14.32
N ARG A 205 -11.13 -0.60 -14.38
CA ARG A 205 -9.92 -1.02 -13.68
C ARG A 205 -9.16 -2.10 -14.43
N ILE A 206 -7.85 -2.08 -14.27
CA ILE A 206 -6.95 -3.16 -14.67
C ILE A 206 -6.56 -3.93 -13.40
N GLU A 207 -6.90 -5.21 -13.36
CA GLU A 207 -6.47 -6.11 -12.30
C GLU A 207 -5.28 -6.93 -12.77
N LEU A 208 -4.16 -6.84 -12.05
CA LEU A 208 -2.99 -7.69 -12.25
C LEU A 208 -2.99 -8.73 -11.14
N ARG A 209 -2.97 -10.01 -11.51
CA ARG A 209 -2.98 -11.12 -10.55
C ARG A 209 -1.89 -12.13 -10.90
N LEU A 210 -1.10 -12.53 -9.91
CA LEU A 210 -0.16 -13.64 -10.06
C LEU A 210 -0.92 -14.92 -10.37
N ALA A 211 -0.51 -15.60 -11.43
CA ALA A 211 -1.04 -16.90 -11.78
C ALA A 211 -0.90 -17.88 -10.60
N SER A 212 -1.78 -18.87 -10.50
CA SER A 212 -1.87 -19.79 -9.35
C SER A 212 -0.56 -20.54 -9.04
N GLU A 213 0.24 -20.76 -10.07
CA GLU A 213 1.54 -21.41 -10.09
C GLU A 213 2.66 -20.55 -9.49
N GLU A 214 2.53 -19.22 -9.51
CA GLU A 214 3.52 -18.29 -8.97
C GLU A 214 3.43 -18.23 -7.44
N ARG A 215 4.07 -19.18 -6.75
CA ARG A 215 3.94 -19.36 -5.29
C ARG A 215 4.86 -18.47 -4.48
N ASP A 216 5.98 -18.06 -5.05
CA ASP A 216 7.07 -17.35 -4.37
C ASP A 216 7.27 -15.94 -4.93
N ALA A 217 6.18 -15.35 -5.41
CA ALA A 217 6.10 -13.96 -5.84
C ALA A 217 4.95 -13.23 -5.14
N GLY A 218 5.05 -11.92 -5.12
CA GLY A 218 4.01 -11.00 -4.65
C GLY A 218 3.99 -9.72 -5.48
N LEU A 219 2.89 -8.98 -5.35
CA LEU A 219 2.63 -7.72 -6.03
C LEU A 219 2.29 -6.65 -5.00
N THR A 220 2.76 -5.44 -5.26
CA THR A 220 2.38 -4.22 -4.54
C THR A 220 2.33 -3.04 -5.50
N VAL A 221 1.65 -1.97 -5.12
CA VAL A 221 1.81 -0.67 -5.79
C VAL A 221 2.46 0.26 -4.79
N ASN A 222 3.69 0.64 -5.07
CA ASN A 222 4.49 1.48 -4.19
C ASN A 222 5.54 2.24 -5.00
N GLU A 223 6.44 2.93 -4.31
CA GLU A 223 7.58 3.58 -4.91
C GLU A 223 8.62 2.56 -5.32
N TYR A 224 9.06 2.63 -6.57
CA TYR A 224 10.18 1.82 -7.04
C TYR A 224 11.47 2.60 -6.82
N GLU A 225 11.89 2.73 -5.56
CA GLU A 225 13.17 3.34 -5.21
C GLU A 225 14.21 2.25 -4.93
N THR A 226 15.40 2.41 -5.50
CA THR A 226 16.46 1.40 -5.43
C THR A 226 16.83 1.02 -4.00
N LEU A 227 16.99 1.97 -3.06
CA LEU A 227 17.45 1.63 -1.70
C LEU A 227 16.35 0.95 -0.89
N LEU A 228 15.11 1.45 -0.96
CA LEU A 228 13.97 0.77 -0.33
C LEU A 228 13.78 -0.65 -0.88
N ILE A 229 13.78 -0.79 -2.21
CA ILE A 229 13.37 -2.01 -2.88
C ILE A 229 14.49 -3.05 -2.93
N ARG A 230 15.77 -2.65 -3.02
CA ARG A 230 16.90 -3.60 -3.06
C ARG A 230 17.48 -3.92 -1.69
N ASP A 231 17.40 -3.02 -0.73
CA ASP A 231 18.03 -3.22 0.56
C ASP A 231 17.01 -3.46 1.68
N ASP A 232 16.18 -2.47 1.97
CA ASP A 232 15.35 -2.49 3.18
C ASP A 232 14.19 -3.51 3.08
N LEU A 233 13.52 -3.57 1.92
CA LEU A 233 12.40 -4.49 1.70
C LEU A 233 12.85 -5.97 1.72
N PRO A 234 13.89 -6.41 0.99
CA PRO A 234 14.38 -7.79 1.07
C PRO A 234 14.78 -8.21 2.48
N GLU A 235 15.46 -7.32 3.22
CA GLU A 235 15.88 -7.60 4.59
C GLU A 235 14.67 -7.75 5.53
N ALA A 236 13.67 -6.87 5.40
CA ALA A 236 12.42 -6.91 6.14
C ALA A 236 11.59 -8.16 5.82
N LEU A 237 11.49 -8.56 4.55
CA LEU A 237 10.73 -9.73 4.10
C LEU A 237 11.37 -11.05 4.54
N ARG A 238 12.70 -11.12 4.65
CA ARG A 238 13.42 -12.36 4.98
C ARG A 238 13.22 -12.79 6.43
N ASP A 239 13.35 -11.85 7.36
CA ASP A 239 13.14 -12.08 8.79
C ASP A 239 12.74 -10.76 9.47
N PRO A 240 11.43 -10.45 9.54
CA PRO A 240 10.94 -9.19 10.13
C PRO A 240 11.39 -8.97 11.57
N LEU A 241 11.61 -10.03 12.35
CA LEU A 241 11.98 -9.95 13.75
C LEU A 241 13.46 -9.66 13.92
N ALA A 242 14.30 -10.42 13.24
CA ALA A 242 15.72 -10.13 13.23
C ALA A 242 15.99 -8.74 12.64
N TYR A 243 15.20 -8.34 11.64
CA TYR A 243 15.22 -6.99 11.09
C TYR A 243 14.96 -5.94 12.19
N MET A 244 13.82 -6.05 12.89
CA MET A 244 13.47 -5.16 14.00
C MET A 244 14.55 -5.13 15.09
N VAL A 245 15.05 -6.28 15.56
CA VAL A 245 16.09 -6.36 16.60
C VAL A 245 17.40 -5.71 16.15
N ARG A 246 17.84 -5.97 14.90
CA ARG A 246 19.04 -5.33 14.35
C ARG A 246 18.89 -3.81 14.31
N ARG A 247 17.74 -3.30 13.85
CA ARG A 247 17.51 -1.87 13.75
C ARG A 247 17.27 -1.20 15.11
N GLY A 248 16.60 -1.88 16.05
CA GLY A 248 16.44 -1.42 17.44
C GLY A 248 17.77 -1.25 18.18
N ARG A 249 18.77 -2.12 17.91
CA ARG A 249 20.13 -1.94 18.42
C ARG A 249 20.84 -0.71 17.85
N ASN A 250 20.54 -0.31 16.60
CA ASN A 250 21.08 0.92 16.02
C ASN A 250 20.47 2.17 16.67
N LEU A 251 19.17 2.16 16.97
CA LEU A 251 18.52 3.21 17.77
C LEU A 251 19.18 3.35 19.16
N ALA A 252 19.42 2.24 19.85
CA ALA A 252 20.07 2.24 21.17
C ALA A 252 21.52 2.79 21.17
N ARG A 253 22.19 2.82 20.01
CA ARG A 253 23.55 3.39 19.83
C ARG A 253 23.54 4.91 19.62
N HIS A 254 22.38 5.54 19.39
CA HIS A 254 22.21 6.99 19.20
C HIS A 254 21.10 7.56 20.12
N PRO A 255 21.35 7.61 21.45
CA PRO A 255 20.33 7.87 22.48
C PRO A 255 19.61 9.21 22.34
N GLU A 256 20.25 10.20 21.72
CA GLU A 256 19.74 11.55 21.45
C GLU A 256 18.53 11.62 20.49
N THR A 257 18.24 10.55 19.75
CA THR A 257 17.09 10.47 18.82
C THR A 257 15.84 9.82 19.41
N ILE A 258 15.92 9.35 20.65
CA ILE A 258 14.87 8.55 21.31
C ILE A 258 14.02 9.44 22.24
N PRO A 259 12.71 9.62 21.99
CA PRO A 259 11.80 10.21 22.98
C PRO A 259 11.88 9.43 24.30
N GLY A 260 11.95 10.12 25.45
CA GLY A 260 12.29 9.53 26.75
C GLY A 260 11.42 8.36 27.27
N LYS A 261 10.37 7.96 26.55
CA LYS A 261 9.51 6.80 26.87
C LYS A 261 9.87 5.51 26.12
N THR A 262 10.88 5.51 25.25
CA THR A 262 11.15 4.37 24.33
C THR A 262 12.47 3.63 24.62
N ARG A 263 13.04 3.79 25.82
CA ARG A 263 14.37 3.25 26.17
C ARG A 263 14.43 1.73 26.42
N ASP A 264 13.31 1.05 26.64
CA ASP A 264 13.30 -0.37 27.04
C ASP A 264 13.15 -1.37 25.87
N TYR A 265 13.14 -0.91 24.61
CA TYR A 265 12.61 -1.69 23.47
C TYR A 265 13.59 -2.63 22.74
N ALA A 266 14.83 -2.79 23.20
CA ALA A 266 15.92 -3.27 22.34
C ALA A 266 16.02 -4.79 22.16
N THR A 267 15.13 -5.63 22.71
CA THR A 267 15.30 -7.09 22.63
C THR A 267 13.98 -7.87 22.76
N TYR A 268 13.18 -7.93 21.69
CA TYR A 268 11.91 -8.66 21.75
C TYR A 268 11.74 -9.71 20.64
N ASP A 269 11.35 -10.91 21.09
CA ASP A 269 10.74 -11.98 20.29
C ASP A 269 9.31 -11.54 19.87
N LEU A 270 8.81 -11.94 18.70
CA LEU A 270 7.46 -11.58 18.22
C LEU A 270 6.41 -11.94 19.25
N ILE A 271 6.61 -13.04 19.98
CA ILE A 271 5.69 -13.54 21.00
C ILE A 271 5.66 -12.60 22.20
N HIS A 272 6.77 -11.93 22.54
CA HIS A 272 6.79 -10.89 23.58
C HIS A 272 6.31 -9.54 23.07
N LEU A 273 6.62 -9.11 21.85
CA LEU A 273 5.97 -7.93 21.25
C LEU A 273 4.45 -8.15 21.19
N TYR A 274 4.02 -9.37 20.87
CA TYR A 274 2.64 -9.83 20.86
C TYR A 274 2.01 -9.86 22.25
N ASN A 275 2.71 -10.41 23.27
CA ASN A 275 2.23 -10.47 24.65
C ASN A 275 2.23 -9.08 25.32
N GLU A 276 3.21 -8.23 25.04
CA GLU A 276 3.31 -6.87 25.56
C GLU A 276 2.28 -5.97 24.88
N PHE A 277 2.04 -6.14 23.57
CA PHE A 277 0.90 -5.54 22.89
C PHE A 277 -0.43 -6.04 23.49
N LEU A 278 -0.56 -7.32 23.80
CA LEU A 278 -1.70 -7.89 24.53
C LEU A 278 -1.90 -7.28 25.94
N GLU A 279 -0.80 -6.97 26.64
CA GLU A 279 -0.79 -6.48 28.03
C GLU A 279 -0.93 -4.95 28.13
N HIS A 280 -0.46 -4.19 27.14
CA HIS A 280 -0.46 -2.72 27.13
C HIS A 280 -1.57 -2.09 26.28
N LEU A 281 -2.34 -2.90 25.57
CA LEU A 281 -3.54 -2.45 24.89
C LEU A 281 -4.69 -2.30 25.90
N PRO A 282 -5.30 -1.10 26.06
CA PRO A 282 -6.54 -0.92 26.84
C PRO A 282 -7.77 -1.55 26.16
N PHE A 283 -7.57 -2.56 25.30
CA PHE A 283 -8.53 -3.10 24.36
C PHE A 283 -8.81 -4.56 24.71
N GLY A 284 -10.08 -4.95 24.79
CA GLY A 284 -10.46 -6.30 25.22
C GLY A 284 -9.99 -7.41 24.27
N ARG A 285 -9.84 -8.64 24.80
CA ARG A 285 -9.40 -9.87 24.10
C ARG A 285 -9.94 -10.02 22.66
N SER A 286 -11.20 -9.64 22.43
CA SER A 286 -11.84 -9.68 21.11
C SER A 286 -11.14 -8.90 19.99
N ILE A 287 -10.44 -7.79 20.30
CA ILE A 287 -9.70 -7.00 19.31
C ILE A 287 -8.43 -7.75 18.89
N VAL A 288 -7.80 -8.43 19.83
CA VAL A 288 -6.56 -9.17 19.61
C VAL A 288 -6.84 -10.44 18.80
N ASP A 289 -7.88 -11.19 19.15
CA ASP A 289 -8.30 -12.37 18.39
C ASP A 289 -8.61 -12.00 16.93
N ARG A 290 -9.22 -10.83 16.69
CA ARG A 290 -9.46 -10.29 15.34
C ARG A 290 -8.15 -10.04 14.59
N PHE A 291 -7.17 -9.38 15.21
CA PHE A 291 -5.85 -9.19 14.61
C PHE A 291 -5.16 -10.51 14.31
N MET A 292 -5.24 -11.45 15.24
CA MET A 292 -4.66 -12.77 15.06
C MET A 292 -5.31 -13.53 13.92
N SER A 293 -6.61 -13.41 13.69
CA SER A 293 -7.26 -14.02 12.52
C SER A 293 -6.72 -13.52 11.17
N VAL A 294 -6.15 -12.31 11.13
CA VAL A 294 -5.51 -11.73 9.95
C VAL A 294 -4.05 -12.19 9.85
N LEU A 295 -3.37 -12.32 10.99
CA LEU A 295 -1.95 -12.66 11.09
C LEU A 295 -1.67 -14.17 11.21
N SER A 296 -2.66 -15.03 11.47
CA SER A 296 -2.53 -16.47 11.81
C SER A 296 -2.09 -17.37 10.64
N THR A 297 -1.57 -16.76 9.58
CA THR A 297 -0.84 -17.47 8.53
C THR A 297 0.61 -17.59 9.02
N PRO A 298 1.36 -18.68 8.75
CA PRO A 298 2.72 -18.83 9.31
C PRO A 298 3.56 -17.57 9.17
N ALA A 299 4.44 -17.25 10.13
CA ALA A 299 5.16 -15.97 10.20
C ALA A 299 5.87 -15.56 8.89
N TYR A 300 6.32 -16.52 8.08
CA TYR A 300 6.88 -16.29 6.73
C TYR A 300 5.86 -15.77 5.69
N ARG A 301 4.56 -15.78 6.00
CA ARG A 301 3.45 -15.26 5.17
C ARG A 301 2.87 -13.94 5.70
N ILE A 302 3.24 -13.49 6.90
CA ILE A 302 2.75 -12.22 7.47
C ILE A 302 3.18 -11.03 6.59
N LEU A 303 4.34 -11.15 5.94
CA LEU A 303 4.83 -10.18 4.96
C LEU A 303 4.69 -10.64 3.51
N ARG A 304 3.89 -11.70 3.22
CA ARG A 304 3.64 -12.06 1.81
C ARG A 304 2.85 -10.94 1.18
N LEU A 305 3.54 -10.21 0.30
CA LEU A 305 2.96 -9.23 -0.60
C LEU A 305 1.77 -9.83 -1.34
N LYS A 306 0.84 -8.97 -1.74
CA LYS A 306 -0.47 -9.38 -2.24
C LYS A 306 -0.31 -10.19 -3.53
N ARG A 307 -1.25 -11.09 -3.81
CA ARG A 307 -1.25 -11.83 -5.09
C ARG A 307 -1.85 -11.03 -6.25
N SER A 308 -2.43 -9.87 -5.96
CA SER A 308 -3.05 -9.03 -6.97
C SER A 308 -3.06 -7.57 -6.57
N VAL A 309 -2.89 -6.71 -7.57
CA VAL A 309 -3.05 -5.25 -7.48
C VAL A 309 -4.11 -4.80 -8.47
N SER A 310 -4.67 -3.62 -8.25
CA SER A 310 -5.63 -3.01 -9.17
C SER A 310 -5.18 -1.58 -9.50
N LEU A 311 -5.38 -1.20 -10.75
CA LEU A 311 -5.10 0.13 -11.27
C LEU A 311 -6.43 0.72 -11.71
N LEU A 312 -6.76 1.91 -11.23
CA LEU A 312 -7.95 2.64 -11.68
C LEU A 312 -7.71 3.12 -13.11
N VAL A 313 -8.74 3.03 -13.94
CA VAL A 313 -8.80 3.65 -15.25
C VAL A 313 -9.83 4.77 -15.20
N SER A 314 -9.41 5.99 -15.56
CA SER A 314 -10.30 7.14 -15.75
C SER A 314 -9.73 8.08 -16.82
N SER A 315 -10.55 8.45 -17.81
CA SER A 315 -10.23 9.50 -18.79
C SER A 315 -10.44 10.93 -18.27
N SER A 316 -10.85 11.10 -17.01
CA SER A 316 -11.02 12.40 -16.36
C SER A 316 -9.68 13.13 -16.20
N ALA A 317 -9.61 14.36 -16.72
CA ALA A 317 -8.42 15.21 -16.58
C ALA A 317 -8.10 15.53 -15.10
N GLU A 318 -9.09 15.46 -14.21
CA GLU A 318 -8.87 15.65 -12.78
C GLU A 318 -8.17 14.45 -12.13
N SER A 319 -8.31 13.24 -12.68
CA SER A 319 -7.64 12.06 -12.12
C SER A 319 -6.14 12.02 -12.44
N GLY A 320 -5.70 12.77 -13.45
CA GLY A 320 -4.30 12.90 -13.85
C GLY A 320 -4.12 12.98 -15.36
N PRO A 321 -2.87 13.08 -15.85
CA PRO A 321 -2.59 13.25 -17.27
C PRO A 321 -2.75 11.95 -18.10
N GLY A 322 -2.83 10.79 -17.45
CA GLY A 322 -2.97 9.49 -18.11
C GLY A 322 -4.24 8.77 -17.68
N ARG A 323 -4.74 7.87 -18.53
CA ARG A 323 -5.96 7.10 -18.24
C ARG A 323 -5.78 6.10 -17.12
N ILE A 324 -4.60 5.48 -17.03
CA ILE A 324 -4.25 4.61 -15.91
C ILE A 324 -3.82 5.50 -14.74
N VAL A 325 -4.76 5.71 -13.82
CA VAL A 325 -4.60 6.62 -12.69
C VAL A 325 -3.50 6.09 -11.76
N SER A 326 -2.48 6.91 -11.55
CA SER A 326 -1.39 6.63 -10.62
C SER A 326 -0.79 7.92 -10.07
N GLY A 327 -0.34 7.87 -8.81
CA GLY A 327 0.49 8.91 -8.25
C GLY A 327 1.86 9.00 -8.92
N THR A 328 2.52 10.15 -8.76
CA THR A 328 3.84 10.46 -9.36
C THR A 328 4.85 9.32 -9.22
N TYR A 329 4.96 8.76 -8.02
CA TYR A 329 5.94 7.72 -7.69
C TYR A 329 5.36 6.30 -7.69
N GLN A 330 4.04 6.16 -7.90
CA GLN A 330 3.38 4.85 -7.78
C GLN A 330 3.69 3.96 -8.98
N THR A 331 4.19 2.78 -8.67
CA THR A 331 4.55 1.75 -9.63
C THR A 331 4.05 0.39 -9.14
N PRO A 332 3.43 -0.44 -10.01
CA PRO A 332 3.22 -1.84 -9.68
C PRO A 332 4.57 -2.57 -9.66
N ILE A 333 4.90 -3.16 -8.52
CA ILE A 333 6.16 -3.85 -8.28
C ILE A 333 5.86 -5.34 -8.13
N LEU A 334 6.54 -6.15 -8.94
CA LEU A 334 6.60 -7.59 -8.78
C LEU A 334 7.80 -7.91 -7.89
N VAL A 335 7.56 -8.55 -6.75
CA VAL A 335 8.62 -8.98 -5.83
C VAL A 335 8.70 -10.50 -5.88
N GLN A 336 9.89 -11.03 -6.08
CA GLN A 336 10.16 -12.46 -6.13
C GLN A 336 11.08 -12.89 -5.00
N HIS A 337 10.66 -13.91 -4.26
CA HIS A 337 11.43 -14.53 -3.19
C HIS A 337 12.37 -15.64 -3.67
N SER A 338 12.18 -16.10 -4.91
CA SER A 338 13.04 -17.07 -5.56
C SER A 338 12.95 -16.92 -7.07
N GLN A 339 14.01 -17.30 -7.76
CA GLN A 339 14.02 -17.34 -9.22
C GLN A 339 13.03 -18.39 -9.73
N PRO A 340 12.21 -18.09 -10.75
CA PRO A 340 11.31 -19.07 -11.33
C PRO A 340 12.12 -20.00 -12.23
N GLN A 341 11.71 -21.27 -12.36
CA GLN A 341 12.47 -22.27 -13.11
C GLN A 341 12.78 -21.85 -14.56
N ASP A 342 11.86 -21.12 -15.20
CA ASP A 342 11.98 -20.69 -16.59
C ASP A 342 12.40 -19.21 -16.72
N GLY A 343 12.76 -18.52 -15.63
CA GLY A 343 13.09 -17.09 -15.65
C GLY A 343 11.92 -16.19 -16.06
N VAL A 344 10.68 -16.69 -15.93
CA VAL A 344 9.45 -15.98 -16.25
C VAL A 344 8.49 -16.04 -15.08
N CYS A 345 7.86 -14.91 -14.77
CA CYS A 345 6.71 -14.81 -13.88
C CYS A 345 5.43 -14.59 -14.70
N THR A 346 4.37 -15.33 -14.38
CA THR A 346 3.10 -15.28 -15.08
C THR A 346 2.07 -14.43 -14.36
N ILE A 347 1.51 -13.44 -15.06
CA ILE A 347 0.49 -12.53 -14.55
C ILE A 347 -0.78 -12.65 -15.39
N ASP A 348 -1.90 -12.95 -14.75
CA ASP A 348 -3.23 -12.87 -15.33
C ASP A 348 -3.73 -11.42 -15.21
N VAL A 349 -3.95 -10.79 -16.36
CA VAL A 349 -4.47 -9.43 -16.46
C VAL A 349 -5.94 -9.47 -16.82
N THR A 350 -6.75 -8.70 -16.10
CA THR A 350 -8.17 -8.55 -16.41
C THR A 350 -8.56 -7.08 -16.48
N LEU A 351 -9.15 -6.68 -17.60
CA LEU A 351 -9.70 -5.34 -17.78
C LEU A 351 -11.19 -5.35 -17.49
N ARG A 352 -11.63 -4.32 -16.78
CA ARG A 352 -13.04 -4.10 -16.48
C ARG A 352 -13.47 -2.71 -16.86
N SER A 353 -14.65 -2.62 -17.47
CA SER A 353 -15.37 -1.36 -17.66
C SER A 353 -16.41 -1.20 -16.55
N PHE A 354 -16.65 0.03 -16.13
CA PHE A 354 -17.67 0.37 -15.14
C PHE A 354 -18.93 0.91 -15.81
N GLN A 355 -20.08 0.46 -15.30
CA GLN A 355 -21.42 0.75 -15.82
C GLN A 355 -22.30 1.40 -14.75
#